data_AF-A0A9J5YMR3-F1
#
_entry.id   AF-A0A9J5YMR3-F1
#
_cell.length_a   1.000
_cell.length_b   1.000
_cell.length_c   1.000
_cell.angle_alpha   90.00
_cell.angle_beta   90.00
_cell.angle_gamma   90.00
#
_symmetry.space_group_name_H-M   'P 1'
#
loop_
_entity.id
_entity.type
_entity.pdbx_description
1 polymer ?
#
loop_
_entity_poly.entity_id
_entity_poly.type
_entity_poly.pdbx_seq_one_letter_code
_entity_poly.pdbx_strand_id
1 'polypeptide(L)'
;MNNMKISWLSYLLLLLFLSSSSWSALADNHQEFIQCLYHSNQTYSSNIYTPYNSSFSSICQFSIQNLRFNTTETPKPLVIVIPVSKSEVQ
;
A
#
# COMPACT_ATOMS: atom_id res chain seq x y z
N MET A 1 14.53 20.53 -46.86
CA MET A 1 15.13 20.46 -45.50
C MET A 1 14.16 20.81 -44.37
N ASN A 2 13.06 21.53 -44.62
CA ASN A 2 12.11 21.94 -43.57
C ASN A 2 11.14 20.82 -43.16
N ASN A 3 10.69 19.99 -44.12
CA ASN A 3 9.75 18.89 -43.86
C ASN A 3 10.34 17.79 -42.95
N MET A 4 11.64 17.55 -43.04
CA MET A 4 12.37 16.58 -42.19
C MET A 4 12.47 17.08 -40.74
N LYS A 5 12.63 18.39 -40.54
CA LYS A 5 12.64 19.03 -39.21
C LYS A 5 11.26 19.00 -38.54
N ILE A 6 10.20 19.17 -39.33
CA ILE A 6 8.80 19.13 -38.87
C ILE A 6 8.40 17.71 -38.45
N SER A 7 8.80 16.70 -39.23
CA SER A 7 8.59 15.28 -38.89
C SER A 7 9.32 14.88 -37.60
N TRP A 8 10.54 15.39 -37.40
CA TRP A 8 11.31 15.14 -36.17
C TRP A 8 10.70 15.81 -34.94
N LEU A 9 10.22 17.05 -35.08
CA LEU A 9 9.48 17.76 -34.03
C LEU A 9 8.18 17.03 -33.65
N SER A 10 7.45 16.52 -34.63
CA SER A 10 6.23 15.72 -34.39
C SER A 10 6.53 14.41 -33.67
N TYR A 11 7.63 13.73 -34.02
CA TYR A 11 8.06 12.50 -33.34
C TYR A 11 8.50 12.76 -31.89
N LEU A 12 9.23 13.85 -31.64
CA LEU A 12 9.61 14.26 -30.28
C LEU A 12 8.41 14.60 -29.41
N LEU A 13 7.40 15.29 -29.96
CA LEU A 13 6.15 15.59 -29.26
C LEU A 13 5.37 14.32 -28.93
N LEU A 14 5.33 13.35 -29.85
CA LEU A 14 4.71 12.05 -29.61
C LEU A 14 5.43 11.27 -28.49
N LEU A 15 6.76 11.24 -28.49
CA LEU A 15 7.55 10.60 -27.43
C LEU A 15 7.34 11.26 -26.06
N LEU A 16 7.26 12.60 -26.00
CA LEU A 16 6.96 13.32 -24.76
C LEU A 16 5.56 12.98 -24.24
N PHE A 17 4.57 12.89 -25.12
CA PHE A 17 3.20 12.53 -24.76
C PHE A 17 3.12 11.10 -24.21
N LEU A 18 3.85 10.16 -24.82
CA LEU A 18 3.93 8.78 -24.35
C LEU A 18 4.72 8.64 -23.02
N SER A 19 5.65 9.55 -22.74
CA SER A 19 6.37 9.55 -21.44
C SER A 19 5.55 10.06 -20.25
N SER A 20 4.34 10.58 -20.49
CA SER A 20 3.55 11.30 -19.48
C SER A 20 2.60 10.42 -18.66
N SER A 21 2.89 9.13 -18.47
CA SER A 21 2.03 8.28 -17.63
C SER A 21 2.79 7.19 -16.88
N SER A 22 3.41 7.60 -15.79
CA SER A 22 3.63 6.72 -14.65
C SER A 22 3.46 7.53 -13.37
N TRP A 23 2.20 7.85 -13.05
CA TRP A 23 1.81 8.20 -11.68
C TRP A 23 1.82 6.88 -10.90
N SER A 24 2.99 6.49 -10.39
CA SER A 24 3.02 5.56 -9.28
C SER A 24 2.43 6.31 -8.09
N ALA A 25 1.12 6.18 -7.89
CA ALA A 25 0.52 6.57 -6.63
C ALA A 25 1.12 5.66 -5.55
N LEU A 26 2.15 6.17 -4.86
CA LEU A 26 2.46 5.69 -3.52
C LEU A 26 1.36 6.25 -2.62
N ALA A 27 0.14 5.77 -2.82
CA ALA A 27 -0.94 6.07 -1.92
C ALA A 27 -0.59 5.31 -0.64
N ASP A 28 -0.30 6.07 0.41
CA ASP A 28 -0.33 5.56 1.77
C ASP A 28 -1.78 5.23 2.11
N ASN A 29 -2.29 4.18 1.46
CA ASN A 29 -3.70 3.83 1.33
C ASN A 29 -4.21 3.03 2.53
N HIS A 30 -3.38 2.85 3.55
CA HIS A 30 -3.75 2.08 4.73
C HIS A 30 -4.90 2.73 5.50
N GLN A 31 -5.00 4.06 5.50
CA GLN A 31 -6.09 4.78 6.16
C GLN A 31 -7.43 4.62 5.40
N GLU A 32 -7.41 4.68 4.07
CA GLU A 32 -8.58 4.37 3.24
C GLU A 32 -9.00 2.90 3.39
N PHE A 33 -8.03 1.98 3.45
CA PHE A 33 -8.27 0.57 3.73
C PHE A 33 -8.93 0.34 5.09
N ILE A 34 -8.40 0.96 6.16
CA ILE A 34 -9.01 0.89 7.49
C ILE A 34 -10.43 1.46 7.48
N GLN A 35 -10.64 2.59 6.80
CA GLN A 35 -11.97 3.20 6.67
C GLN A 35 -12.95 2.27 5.93
N CYS A 36 -12.50 1.59 4.89
CA CYS A 36 -13.28 0.58 4.17
C CYS A 36 -13.68 -0.58 5.09
N LEU A 37 -12.75 -1.10 5.89
CA LEU A 37 -13.02 -2.17 6.87
C LEU A 37 -14.06 -1.74 7.92
N TYR A 38 -14.01 -0.49 8.40
CA TYR A 38 -15.04 0.02 9.31
C TYR A 38 -16.41 0.12 8.67
N HIS A 39 -16.46 0.41 7.37
CA HIS A 39 -17.71 0.50 6.62
C HIS A 39 -18.34 -0.88 6.39
N SER A 40 -17.51 -1.92 6.15
CA SER A 40 -18.02 -3.27 5.90
C SER A 40 -18.60 -3.92 7.15
N ASN A 41 -18.08 -3.63 8.35
CA ASN A 41 -18.68 -4.06 9.61
C ASN A 41 -18.14 -3.27 10.81
N GLN A 42 -19.03 -2.66 11.61
CA GLN A 42 -18.62 -1.86 12.78
C GLN A 42 -17.93 -2.70 13.87
N THR A 43 -18.19 -4.02 13.92
CA THR A 43 -17.59 -4.93 14.90
C THR A 43 -16.11 -5.24 14.62
N TYR A 44 -15.57 -4.93 13.43
CA TYR A 44 -14.17 -5.23 13.07
C TYR A 44 -13.14 -4.37 13.81
N SER A 45 -13.55 -3.34 14.54
CA SER A 45 -12.65 -2.42 15.27
C SER A 45 -11.72 -3.13 16.25
N SER A 46 -12.17 -4.20 16.91
CA SER A 46 -11.36 -4.88 17.94
C SER A 46 -10.20 -5.70 17.38
N ASN A 47 -10.23 -6.00 16.08
CA ASN A 47 -9.36 -6.98 15.43
C ASN A 47 -8.37 -6.34 14.44
N ILE A 48 -8.36 -5.00 14.35
CA ILE A 48 -7.49 -4.22 13.49
C ILE A 48 -6.44 -3.53 14.37
N TYR A 49 -5.17 -3.77 14.06
CA TYR A 49 -4.04 -3.19 14.78
C TYR A 49 -3.16 -2.39 13.83
N THR A 50 -2.84 -1.18 14.24
CA THR A 50 -1.97 -0.22 13.57
C THR A 50 -0.79 0.11 14.50
N PRO A 51 0.27 0.76 14.00
CA PRO A 51 1.37 1.22 14.85
C PRO A 51 0.95 2.11 16.03
N TYR A 52 -0.26 2.69 15.99
CA TYR A 52 -0.82 3.48 17.09
C TYR A 52 -1.37 2.63 18.25
N ASN A 53 -1.65 1.35 18.03
CA ASN A 53 -2.12 0.44 19.08
C ASN A 53 -0.94 -0.04 19.94
N SER A 54 -1.05 0.06 21.27
CA SER A 54 0.00 -0.39 22.20
C SER A 54 0.34 -1.89 22.07
N SER A 55 -0.63 -2.71 21.63
CA SER A 55 -0.46 -4.14 21.38
C SER A 55 0.20 -4.47 20.03
N PHE A 56 0.44 -3.50 19.15
CA PHE A 56 0.91 -3.77 17.79
C PHE A 56 2.26 -4.50 17.76
N SER A 57 3.22 -4.00 18.54
CA SER A 57 4.55 -4.61 18.58
C SER A 57 4.52 -6.02 19.18
N SER A 58 3.72 -6.24 20.23
CA SER A 58 3.65 -7.57 20.87
C SER A 58 2.98 -8.59 19.95
N ILE A 59 1.91 -8.20 19.24
CA ILE A 59 1.26 -9.05 18.23
C ILE A 59 2.21 -9.39 17.09
N CYS A 60 2.93 -8.38 16.56
CA CYS A 60 3.88 -8.60 15.48
C CYS A 60 5.04 -9.52 15.91
N GLN A 61 5.56 -9.35 17.13
CA GLN A 61 6.65 -10.20 17.63
C GLN A 61 6.19 -11.62 17.95
N PHE A 62 4.97 -11.77 18.49
CA PHE A 62 4.39 -13.09 18.79
C PHE A 62 4.27 -13.98 17.55
N SER A 63 4.01 -13.41 16.38
CA SER A 63 3.88 -14.18 15.13
C SER A 63 5.22 -14.53 14.46
N ILE A 64 6.34 -13.94 14.88
CA ILE A 64 7.66 -14.21 14.30
C ILE A 64 8.18 -15.57 14.77
N GLN A 65 8.27 -16.51 13.83
CA GLN A 65 8.85 -17.83 14.08
C GLN A 65 10.35 -17.89 13.81
N ASN A 66 10.86 -17.04 12.91
CA ASN A 66 12.28 -16.97 12.57
C ASN A 66 12.88 -15.65 13.04
N LEU A 67 13.75 -15.74 14.06
CA LEU A 67 14.35 -14.58 14.74
C LEU A 67 15.21 -13.71 13.82
N ARG A 68 15.62 -14.19 12.65
CA ARG A 68 16.31 -13.37 11.64
C ARG A 68 15.45 -12.18 11.15
N PHE A 69 14.14 -12.25 11.32
CA PHE A 69 13.19 -11.19 10.96
C PHE A 69 12.79 -10.29 12.15
N ASN A 70 13.33 -10.52 13.35
CA ASN A 70 13.07 -9.68 14.52
C ASN A 70 14.13 -8.57 14.66
N THR A 71 14.29 -7.76 13.62
CA THR A 71 15.24 -6.64 13.61
C THR A 71 14.52 -5.32 13.38
N THR A 72 15.13 -4.20 13.77
CA THR A 72 14.59 -2.86 13.55
C THR A 72 14.52 -2.47 12.07
N GLU A 73 15.40 -3.06 11.25
CA GLU A 73 15.44 -2.82 9.80
C GLU A 73 14.46 -3.68 9.00
N THR A 74 13.91 -4.75 9.61
CA THR A 74 12.89 -5.57 8.94
C THR A 74 11.62 -4.73 8.74
N PRO A 75 11.11 -4.62 7.50
CA PRO A 75 9.88 -3.88 7.23
C PRO A 75 8.71 -4.44 8.05
N LYS A 76 7.97 -3.54 8.71
CA LYS A 76 6.79 -3.88 9.51
C LYS A 76 5.52 -3.58 8.70
N PRO A 77 4.43 -4.32 8.93
CA PRO A 77 3.16 -4.02 8.28
C PRO A 77 2.64 -2.64 8.72
N LEU A 78 1.81 -2.01 7.89
CA LEU A 78 1.08 -0.79 8.25
C LEU A 78 -0.19 -1.11 9.05
N VAL A 79 -0.79 -2.29 8.78
CA VAL A 79 -2.01 -2.78 9.42
C VAL A 79 -1.91 -4.29 9.61
N ILE A 80 -2.33 -4.78 10.77
CA ILE A 80 -2.52 -6.20 11.08
C ILE A 80 -4.02 -6.41 11.30
N VAL A 81 -4.63 -7.34 10.57
CA VAL A 81 -6.03 -7.74 10.75
C VAL A 81 -6.05 -9.18 11.25
N ILE A 82 -6.71 -9.43 12.37
CA ILE A 82 -6.88 -10.77 12.94
C ILE A 82 -8.36 -11.18 12.82
N PRO A 83 -8.78 -11.75 11.69
CA PRO A 83 -10.18 -12.06 11.45
C PRO A 83 -10.67 -13.19 12.36
N VAL A 84 -11.89 -13.08 12.89
CA VAL A 84 -12.55 -14.12 13.72
C VAL A 84 -13.64 -14.89 12.96
N SER A 85 -14.01 -14.44 11.76
CA SER A 85 -14.95 -15.13 10.89
C SER A 85 -14.54 -15.03 9.42
N LYS A 86 -15.10 -15.91 8.58
CA LYS A 86 -14.79 -15.94 7.15
C LYS A 86 -15.22 -14.66 6.42
N SER A 87 -16.32 -14.05 6.87
CA SER A 87 -16.83 -12.80 6.30
C SER A 87 -15.94 -11.58 6.61
N GLU A 88 -15.00 -11.68 7.56
CA GLU A 88 -14.04 -10.58 7.79
C GLU A 88 -12.82 -10.68 6.86
N VAL A 89 -12.66 -11.82 6.17
CA VAL A 89 -11.58 -12.04 5.18
C VAL A 89 -12.01 -11.63 3.77
N GLN A 90 -13.30 -11.82 3.45
CA GLN A 90 -13.90 -11.56 2.13
C GLN A 90 -14.33 -10.10 1.99
#